data_AF-A0A350DFY7-F1
#
_entry.id   AF-A0A350DFY7-F1
#
_cell.length_a   1.000
_cell.length_b   1.000
_cell.length_c   1.000
_cell.angle_alpha   90.00
_cell.angle_beta   90.00
_cell.angle_gamma   90.00
#
_symmetry.space_group_name_H-M   'P 1'
#
loop_
_entity.id
_entity.type
_entity.pdbx_description
1 polymer ?
#
loop_
_entity_poly.entity_id
_entity_poly.type
_entity_poly.pdbx_seq_one_letter_code
_entity_poly.pdbx_strand_id
1 'polypeptide(L)'
;LRHWGPRTLDLDLLLYGELTLHQPRLTVPHGQMHARAFVLVPLVEVATALQHPITLHQQPLNHWLTAVNMSDIRHLNDTGVTATATI
;
A
#
# COMPACT_ATOMS: atom_id res chain seq x y z
N LEU A 1 4.27 14.37 -21.28
CA LEU A 1 4.41 13.53 -20.06
C LEU A 1 3.53 12.30 -20.25
N ARG A 2 4.07 11.08 -20.13
CA ARG A 2 3.28 9.85 -20.29
C ARG A 2 2.46 9.60 -19.01
N HIS A 3 1.16 9.37 -19.14
CA HIS A 3 0.31 8.92 -18.04
C HIS A 3 0.81 7.54 -17.59
N TRP A 4 1.12 7.35 -16.31
CA TRP A 4 1.73 6.14 -15.72
C TRP A 4 3.15 5.79 -16.21
N GLY A 5 3.95 6.79 -16.53
CA GLY A 5 5.38 6.60 -16.78
C GLY A 5 6.20 6.30 -15.52
N PRO A 6 7.44 5.83 -15.68
CA PRO A 6 8.40 5.74 -14.59
C PRO A 6 8.61 7.10 -13.95
N ARG A 7 8.86 7.09 -12.65
CA ARG A 7 8.94 8.28 -11.79
C ARG A 7 9.93 8.01 -10.68
N THR A 8 10.67 9.04 -10.30
CA THR A 8 11.67 8.95 -9.23
C THR A 8 11.04 8.59 -7.89
N LEU A 9 9.84 9.13 -7.60
CA LEU A 9 9.11 8.88 -6.36
C LEU A 9 7.59 9.03 -6.57
N ASP A 10 6.82 8.20 -5.86
CA ASP A 10 5.37 8.30 -5.70
C ASP A 10 5.04 8.30 -4.21
N LEU A 11 4.16 9.21 -3.78
CA LEU A 11 3.66 9.28 -2.42
C LEU A 11 2.13 9.34 -2.45
N ASP A 12 1.50 8.24 -2.06
CA ASP A 12 0.05 8.12 -1.91
C ASP A 12 -0.32 8.14 -0.41
N LEU A 13 -1.27 8.99 -0.02
CA LEU A 13 -1.86 8.95 1.32
C LEU A 13 -2.94 7.86 1.36
N LEU A 14 -2.65 6.74 2.02
CA LEU A 14 -3.57 5.60 2.09
C LEU A 14 -4.66 5.78 3.14
N LEU A 15 -4.28 6.15 4.37
CA LEU A 15 -5.10 6.21 5.57
C LEU A 15 -4.65 7.38 6.45
N TYR A 16 -5.54 7.93 7.26
CA TYR A 16 -5.22 8.98 8.22
C TYR A 16 -6.04 8.83 9.50
N GLY A 17 -5.59 7.98 10.43
CA GLY A 17 -6.40 7.55 11.56
C GLY A 17 -7.77 7.04 11.08
N GLU A 18 -8.83 7.49 11.74
CA GLU A 18 -10.23 7.17 11.38
C GLU A 18 -10.85 8.16 10.38
N LEU A 19 -10.06 9.06 9.79
CA LEU A 19 -10.58 10.10 8.90
C LEU A 19 -11.09 9.49 7.59
N THR A 20 -12.37 9.74 7.31
CA THR A 20 -12.95 9.55 5.97
C THR A 20 -13.15 10.91 5.31
N LEU A 21 -12.54 11.09 4.14
CA LEU A 21 -12.53 12.35 3.41
C LEU A 21 -12.76 12.10 1.91
N HIS A 22 -13.69 12.86 1.33
CA HIS A 22 -13.91 12.87 -0.12
C HIS A 22 -13.91 14.32 -0.63
N GLN A 23 -12.78 14.76 -1.16
CA GLN A 23 -12.58 16.08 -1.74
C GLN A 23 -12.07 15.97 -3.18
N PRO A 24 -12.22 17.01 -4.01
CA PRO A 24 -11.79 16.96 -5.41
C PRO A 24 -10.32 16.60 -5.64
N ARG A 25 -9.46 16.80 -4.64
CA ARG A 25 -8.02 16.53 -4.71
C ARG A 25 -7.54 15.43 -3.77
N LEU A 26 -8.41 14.90 -2.91
CA LEU A 26 -8.00 13.94 -1.88
C LEU A 26 -9.17 13.03 -1.50
N THR A 27 -8.90 11.73 -1.58
CA THR A 27 -9.81 10.69 -1.08
C THR A 27 -9.06 9.86 -0.06
N VAL A 28 -9.59 9.79 1.16
CA VAL A 28 -9.08 8.96 2.25
C VAL A 28 -10.26 8.17 2.83
N PRO A 29 -10.18 6.84 2.98
CA PRO A 29 -9.11 5.96 2.54
C PRO A 29 -8.85 5.98 1.02
N HIS A 30 -7.62 5.68 0.59
CA HIS A 30 -7.29 5.65 -0.83
C HIS A 30 -8.06 4.54 -1.55
N GLY A 31 -8.97 4.92 -2.45
CA GLY A 31 -9.97 4.00 -3.02
C GLY A 31 -9.41 2.80 -3.81
N GLN A 32 -8.18 2.88 -4.31
CA GLN A 32 -7.54 1.81 -5.10
C GLN A 32 -6.51 0.99 -4.32
N MET A 33 -6.32 1.25 -3.02
CA MET A 33 -5.27 0.57 -2.25
C MET A 33 -5.49 -0.94 -2.13
N HIS A 34 -6.75 -1.40 -2.04
CA HIS A 34 -7.10 -2.82 -1.89
C HIS A 34 -6.93 -3.63 -3.18
N ALA A 35 -6.85 -2.99 -4.34
CA ALA A 35 -6.70 -3.66 -5.63
C ALA A 35 -5.22 -3.84 -6.03
N ARG A 36 -4.27 -3.31 -5.25
CA ARG A 36 -2.85 -3.27 -5.59
C ARG A 36 -2.04 -4.09 -4.59
N ALA A 37 -1.51 -5.23 -5.02
CA ALA A 37 -0.73 -6.12 -4.16
C ALA A 37 0.48 -5.43 -3.53
N PHE A 38 1.21 -4.61 -4.30
CA PHE A 38 2.39 -3.87 -3.81
C PHE A 38 2.06 -2.76 -2.80
N VAL A 39 0.77 -2.43 -2.64
CA VAL A 39 0.29 -1.54 -1.59
C VAL A 39 -0.22 -2.37 -0.40
N LEU A 40 -1.09 -3.34 -0.68
CA LEU A 40 -1.83 -4.08 0.34
C LEU A 40 -0.94 -5.02 1.17
N VAL A 41 -0.03 -5.77 0.52
CA VAL A 41 0.86 -6.72 1.21
C VAL A 41 1.71 -6.03 2.27
N PRO A 42 2.55 -5.02 1.95
CA PRO A 42 3.34 -4.35 2.98
C PRO A 42 2.48 -3.60 4.01
N LEU A 43 1.31 -3.07 3.62
CA LEU A 43 0.39 -2.41 4.55
C LEU A 43 -0.13 -3.37 5.63
N VAL A 44 -0.53 -4.60 5.25
CA VAL A 44 -1.00 -5.61 6.21
C VAL A 44 0.13 -6.05 7.15
N GLU A 45 1.35 -6.23 6.64
CA GLU A 45 2.52 -6.60 7.45
C GLU A 45 2.78 -5.55 8.54
N VAL A 46 2.85 -4.27 8.17
CA VAL A 46 3.09 -3.17 9.11
C VAL A 46 1.91 -2.99 10.08
N ALA A 47 0.66 -3.01 9.59
CA ALA A 47 -0.52 -2.83 10.44
C ALA A 47 -0.65 -3.92 11.51
N THR A 48 -0.33 -5.17 11.13
CA THR A 48 -0.32 -6.32 12.04
C THR A 48 0.76 -6.17 13.12
N ALA A 49 1.96 -5.72 12.73
CA ALA A 49 3.04 -5.44 13.67
C ALA A 49 2.69 -4.34 14.70
N LEU A 50 1.90 -3.33 14.27
CA LEU A 50 1.43 -2.25 15.12
C LEU A 50 0.16 -2.61 15.94
N GLN A 51 -0.36 -3.83 15.82
CA GLN A 51 -1.59 -4.31 16.47
C GLN A 51 -2.80 -3.39 16.27
N HIS A 52 -2.84 -2.64 15.16
CA HIS A 52 -3.89 -1.67 14.90
C HIS A 52 -4.93 -2.27 13.94
N PRO A 53 -6.21 -2.41 14.36
CA PRO A 53 -7.25 -2.96 13.49
C PRO A 53 -7.62 -1.94 12.42
N ILE A 54 -7.00 -2.04 11.25
CA ILE A 54 -7.34 -1.20 10.11
C ILE A 54 -8.43 -1.88 9.29
N THR A 55 -9.50 -1.12 9.00
CA THR A 55 -10.56 -1.58 8.10
C THR A 55 -10.67 -0.69 6.87
N LEU A 56 -11.04 -1.30 5.75
CA LEU A 56 -11.42 -0.63 4.51
C LEU A 56 -12.76 -1.20 4.06
N HIS A 57 -13.72 -0.32 3.76
CA HIS A 57 -15.10 -0.73 3.43
C HIS A 57 -15.70 -1.68 4.48
N GLN A 58 -15.44 -1.40 5.76
CA GLN A 58 -15.90 -2.20 6.89
C GLN A 58 -15.36 -3.65 6.92
N GLN A 59 -14.34 -3.96 6.11
CA GLN A 59 -13.63 -5.23 6.12
C GLN A 59 -12.20 -5.04 6.64
N PRO A 60 -11.64 -5.99 7.41
CA PRO A 60 -10.24 -5.92 7.81
C PRO A 60 -9.31 -6.00 6.59
N LEU A 61 -8.13 -5.38 6.65
CA LEU A 61 -7.22 -5.33 5.49
C LEU A 61 -6.88 -6.72 4.93
N ASN A 62 -6.72 -7.72 5.79
CA ASN A 62 -6.39 -9.09 5.39
C ASN A 62 -7.47 -9.75 4.51
N HIS A 63 -8.73 -9.31 4.60
CA HIS A 63 -9.82 -9.77 3.74
C HIS A 63 -9.47 -9.64 2.25
N TRP A 64 -8.84 -8.51 1.90
CA TRP A 64 -8.54 -8.13 0.53
C TRP A 64 -7.34 -8.86 -0.07
N LEU A 65 -6.53 -9.56 0.74
CA LEU A 65 -5.37 -10.32 0.24
C LEU A 65 -5.77 -11.44 -0.73
N THR A 66 -6.98 -11.96 -0.59
CA THR A 66 -7.53 -12.99 -1.49
C THR A 66 -7.89 -12.45 -2.88
N ALA A 67 -8.04 -11.13 -3.02
CA ALA A 67 -8.48 -10.49 -4.25
C ALA A 67 -7.31 -9.96 -5.11
N VAL A 68 -6.07 -10.06 -4.63
CA VAL A 68 -4.88 -9.53 -5.33
C VAL A 68 -3.94 -10.64 -5.75
N ASN A 69 -3.33 -10.48 -6.94
CA ASN A 69 -2.25 -11.37 -7.36
C ASN A 69 -0.93 -10.97 -6.65
N MET A 70 -0.35 -11.90 -5.89
CA MET A 70 0.89 -11.68 -5.13
C MET A 70 2.13 -12.31 -5.78
N SER A 71 2.03 -12.94 -6.95
CA SER A 71 3.14 -13.68 -7.60
C SER A 71 4.39 -12.84 -7.83
N ASP A 72 4.21 -11.53 -8.02
CA ASP A 72 5.27 -10.60 -8.38
C ASP A 72 5.76 -9.78 -7.18
N ILE A 73 5.19 -10.01 -5.99
CA ILE A 73 5.59 -9.33 -4.76
C ILE A 73 6.75 -10.09 -4.11
N ARG A 74 7.83 -9.37 -3.82
CA ARG A 74 9.06 -9.92 -3.24
C ARG A 74 9.65 -8.96 -2.22
N HIS A 75 10.06 -9.50 -1.07
CA HIS A 75 10.88 -8.76 -0.11
C HIS A 75 12.28 -8.56 -0.68
N LEU A 76 12.80 -7.33 -0.61
CA LEU A 76 14.13 -7.03 -1.15
C LEU A 76 15.24 -7.77 -0.38
N ASN A 77 15.06 -7.98 0.91
CA ASN A 77 16.04 -8.68 1.77
C ASN A 77 16.19 -10.17 1.41
N ASP A 78 15.20 -10.77 0.76
CA ASP A 78 15.23 -12.19 0.36
C ASP A 78 16.00 -12.43 -0.95
N THR A 79 16.43 -11.37 -1.63
CA THR A 79 17.08 -11.45 -2.95
C THR A 79 18.60 -11.30 -2.93
N GLY A 80 19.22 -11.13 -1.76
CA GLY A 80 20.67 -10.91 -1.65
C GLY A 80 21.17 -9.61 -2.31
N VAL A 81 20.26 -8.71 -2.67
CA VAL A 81 20.59 -7.41 -3.27
C VAL A 81 21.05 -6.48 -2.14
N THR A 82 22.37 -6.25 -2.04
CA THR A 82 22.92 -5.18 -1.20
C THR A 82 22.58 -3.84 -1.86
N ALA A 83 21.56 -3.15 -1.36
CA ALA A 83 21.26 -1.79 -1.78
C ALA A 83 22.32 -0.83 -1.18
N THR A 84 23.43 -0.63 -1.90
CA THR A 84 24.38 0.44 -1.59
C THR A 84 23.77 1.76 -2.06
N ALA A 85 22.98 2.42 -1.19
CA ALA A 85 22.62 3.81 -1.37
C ALA A 85 23.75 4.67 -0.77
N THR A 86 24.68 5.12 -1.61
CA THR A 86 25.62 6.20 -1.24
C THR A 86 24.86 7.52 -1.35
N ILE A 87 24.80 8.26 -0.24
CA ILE A 87 24.26 9.63 -0.15
C ILE A 87 25.23 10.59 -0.82
#